data_AF-A0A098LUW2-F1
#
_entry.id   AF-A0A098LUW2-F1
#
_cell.length_a   1.000
_cell.length_b   1.000
_cell.length_c   1.000
_cell.angle_alpha   90.00
_cell.angle_beta   90.00
_cell.angle_gamma   90.00
#
_symmetry.space_group_name_H-M   'P 1'
#
loop_
_entity.id
_entity.type
_entity.pdbx_description
1 polymer ?
#
loop_
_entity_poly.entity_id
_entity_poly.type
_entity_poly.pdbx_seq_one_letter_code
_entity_poly.pdbx_strand_id
1 'polypeptide(L)'
;MENYNIEPYNEKKYKNEDAYIRAEKRLKVLKGFYWHAFWYVAVNIFIVASIVRSGGDIWHFGTWSTPLFWGIGLGFHALDVFGKRFVFSKRWEERKINEFMEQEKRHWE
;
A
#
# COMPACT_ATOMS: atom_id res chain seq x y z
N MET A 1 16.25 27.01 36.86
CA MET A 1 15.39 26.01 36.20
C MET A 1 14.72 26.75 35.06
N GLU A 2 15.00 26.36 33.81
CA GLU A 2 14.43 27.01 32.62
C GLU A 2 12.91 26.80 32.62
N ASN A 3 12.15 27.91 32.58
CA ASN A 3 10.71 27.86 32.44
C ASN A 3 10.40 27.54 30.98
N TYR A 4 10.14 26.26 30.70
CA TYR A 4 9.63 25.84 29.41
C TYR A 4 8.19 26.34 29.28
N ASN A 5 8.00 27.40 28.49
CA ASN A 5 6.68 27.80 28.01
C ASN A 5 6.21 26.75 27.01
N ILE A 6 5.48 25.76 27.53
CA ILE A 6 4.85 24.72 26.73
C ILE A 6 3.67 25.36 26.02
N GLU A 7 3.77 25.54 24.70
CA GLU A 7 2.63 25.97 23.88
C GLU A 7 1.47 25.00 24.09
N PRO A 8 0.23 25.50 24.21
CA PRO A 8 -0.93 24.66 24.48
C PRO A 8 -1.12 23.63 23.36
N TYR A 9 -1.19 22.36 23.75
CA TYR A 9 -1.36 21.22 22.84
C TYR A 9 -2.62 21.38 21.98
N ASN A 10 -2.42 21.64 20.68
CA ASN A 10 -3.52 21.80 19.73
C ASN A 10 -3.88 20.45 19.09
N GLU A 11 -4.80 19.74 19.74
CA GLU A 11 -5.29 18.41 19.34
C GLU A 11 -5.79 18.38 17.88
N LYS A 12 -6.42 19.46 17.39
CA LYS A 12 -6.90 19.56 16.00
C LYS A 12 -5.75 19.57 15.00
N LYS A 13 -4.67 20.31 15.29
CA LYS A 13 -3.50 20.38 14.40
C LYS A 13 -2.82 19.02 14.29
N TYR A 14 -2.63 18.32 15.42
CA TYR A 14 -2.03 16.99 15.46
C TYR A 14 -2.87 15.94 14.70
N LYS A 15 -4.20 15.90 14.93
CA LYS A 15 -5.10 15.00 14.19
C LYS A 15 -5.05 15.21 12.66
N ASN A 16 -4.90 16.46 12.22
CA ASN A 16 -4.79 16.81 10.80
C ASN A 16 -3.43 16.39 10.21
N GLU A 17 -2.34 16.62 10.94
CA GLU A 17 -0.98 16.20 10.56
C GLU A 17 -0.91 14.67 10.40
N ASP A 18 -1.47 13.93 11.36
CA ASP A 18 -1.55 12.48 11.34
C ASP A 18 -2.37 11.94 10.17
N ALA A 19 -3.51 12.57 9.88
CA ALA A 19 -4.33 12.21 8.73
C ALA A 19 -3.59 12.44 7.41
N TYR A 20 -2.85 13.54 7.31
CA TYR A 20 -2.02 13.88 6.17
C TYR A 20 -0.89 12.87 5.95
N ILE A 21 -0.12 12.55 7.00
CA ILE A 21 0.98 11.57 6.94
C ILE A 21 0.45 10.18 6.53
N ARG A 22 -0.72 9.77 7.05
CA ARG A 22 -1.36 8.52 6.63
C ARG A 22 -1.72 8.55 5.14
N ALA A 23 -2.33 9.63 4.65
CA ALA A 23 -2.68 9.77 3.25
C ALA A 23 -1.44 9.75 2.33
N GLU A 24 -0.36 10.43 2.74
CA GLU A 24 0.89 10.49 1.98
C GLU A 24 1.57 9.11 1.87
N LYS A 25 1.68 8.37 2.98
CA LYS A 25 2.20 7.00 2.99
C LYS A 25 1.39 6.10 2.05
N ARG A 26 0.07 6.24 2.03
CA ARG A 26 -0.81 5.48 1.14
C ARG A 26 -0.55 5.81 -0.34
N LEU A 27 -0.41 7.09 -0.68
CA LEU A 27 -0.08 7.51 -2.05
C LEU A 27 1.27 6.97 -2.51
N LYS A 28 2.28 6.96 -1.65
CA LYS A 28 3.60 6.40 -1.96
C LYS A 28 3.52 4.91 -2.30
N VAL A 29 2.84 4.12 -1.46
CA VAL A 29 2.65 2.68 -1.69
C VAL A 29 1.84 2.41 -2.97
N LEU A 30 0.77 3.19 -3.20
CA LEU A 30 -0.07 3.05 -4.38
C LEU A 30 0.70 3.38 -5.68
N LYS A 31 1.48 4.48 -5.68
CA LYS A 31 2.35 4.82 -6.81
C LYS A 31 3.39 3.74 -7.08
N GLY A 32 3.98 3.16 -6.03
CA GLY A 32 4.93 2.05 -6.14
C GLY A 32 4.30 0.82 -6.81
N PHE A 33 3.07 0.46 -6.42
CA PHE A 33 2.32 -0.61 -7.06
C PHE A 33 2.04 -0.33 -8.53
N TYR A 34 1.55 0.86 -8.88
CA TYR A 34 1.28 1.21 -10.28
C TYR A 34 2.52 1.20 -11.15
N TRP A 35 3.66 1.65 -10.61
CA TRP A 35 4.94 1.59 -11.33
C TRP A 35 5.37 0.14 -11.60
N HIS A 36 5.23 -0.73 -10.58
CA HIS A 36 5.53 -2.15 -10.73
C HIS A 36 4.59 -2.84 -11.73
N ALA A 37 3.29 -2.56 -11.66
CA ALA A 37 2.28 -3.06 -12.59
C ALA A 37 2.54 -2.58 -14.03
N PHE A 38 2.91 -1.30 -14.20
CA PHE A 38 3.25 -0.72 -15.49
C PHE A 38 4.42 -1.45 -16.15
N TRP A 39 5.54 -1.62 -15.42
CA TRP A 39 6.69 -2.34 -15.93
C TRP A 39 6.41 -3.81 -16.19
N TYR A 40 5.62 -4.45 -15.32
CA TYR A 40 5.14 -5.82 -15.56
C TYR A 40 4.44 -5.91 -16.92
N VAL A 41 3.47 -5.04 -17.22
CA VAL A 41 2.74 -5.06 -18.49
C VAL A 41 3.67 -4.72 -19.66
N ALA A 42 4.44 -3.63 -19.55
CA ALA A 42 5.31 -3.16 -20.63
C ALA A 42 6.37 -4.19 -21.05
N VAL A 43 7.07 -4.79 -20.07
CA VAL A 43 8.11 -5.80 -20.35
C VAL A 43 7.51 -7.07 -20.92
N ASN A 44 6.39 -7.56 -20.37
CA ASN A 44 5.77 -8.78 -20.89
C ASN A 44 5.24 -8.58 -22.32
N ILE A 45 4.64 -7.42 -22.64
CA ILE A 45 4.26 -7.09 -24.02
C ILE A 45 5.48 -7.09 -24.93
N PHE A 46 6.59 -6.48 -24.51
CA PHE A 46 7.83 -6.44 -25.29
C PHE A 46 8.38 -7.84 -25.57
N ILE A 47 8.41 -8.73 -24.56
CA ILE A 47 8.86 -10.12 -24.70
C ILE A 47 7.99 -10.86 -25.71
N VAL A 48 6.66 -10.82 -25.54
CA VAL A 48 5.73 -11.50 -26.44
C VAL A 48 5.84 -10.96 -27.86
N ALA A 49 5.90 -9.64 -28.03
CA ALA A 49 6.06 -9.01 -29.34
C ALA A 49 7.38 -9.41 -30.02
N SER A 50 8.48 -9.52 -29.26
CA SER A 50 9.77 -9.98 -29.78
C SER A 50 9.71 -11.43 -30.28
N ILE A 51 9.07 -12.32 -29.51
CA ILE A 51 8.93 -13.75 -29.86
C ILE A 51 8.08 -13.91 -31.13
N VAL A 52 6.95 -13.20 -31.21
CA VAL A 52 6.09 -13.21 -32.40
C VAL A 52 6.86 -12.69 -33.62
N ARG A 53 7.64 -11.62 -33.46
CA ARG A 53 8.42 -11.04 -34.57
C ARG A 53 9.57 -11.93 -35.02
N SER A 54 10.15 -12.75 -34.14
CA SER A 54 11.17 -13.74 -34.50
C SER A 54 10.58 -15.04 -35.07
N GLY A 55 9.26 -15.15 -35.23
CA GLY A 55 8.59 -16.38 -35.68
C GLY A 55 8.61 -17.51 -34.63
N GLY A 56 8.83 -17.17 -33.36
CA GLY A 56 8.89 -18.12 -32.26
C GLY A 56 7.50 -18.56 -31.80
N ASP A 57 7.42 -19.77 -31.23
CA ASP A 57 6.18 -20.28 -30.67
C ASP A 57 5.85 -19.62 -29.33
N ILE A 58 4.73 -18.89 -29.33
CA ILE A 58 4.20 -18.21 -28.14
C ILE A 58 3.60 -19.19 -27.13
N TRP A 59 3.30 -20.43 -27.51
CA TRP A 59 2.73 -21.44 -26.62
C TRP A 59 3.77 -22.18 -25.78
N HIS A 60 5.06 -21.88 -25.97
CA HIS A 60 6.10 -22.38 -25.08
C HIS A 60 5.86 -21.94 -23.64
N PHE A 61 5.94 -22.90 -22.72
CA PHE A 61 5.82 -22.66 -21.28
C PHE A 61 6.82 -21.59 -20.78
N GLY A 62 8.01 -21.50 -21.39
CA GLY A 62 9.01 -20.46 -21.08
C GLY A 62 8.54 -19.03 -21.36
N THR A 63 7.67 -18.84 -22.35
CA THR A 63 7.10 -17.52 -22.69
C THR A 63 6.12 -17.05 -21.61
N TRP A 64 5.40 -17.98 -20.99
CA TRP A 64 4.38 -17.69 -19.98
C TRP A 64 4.88 -17.83 -18.54
N SER A 65 5.99 -18.51 -18.29
CA SER A 65 6.56 -18.68 -16.95
C SER A 65 6.93 -17.34 -16.32
N THR A 66 7.53 -16.44 -17.11
CA THR A 66 7.93 -15.10 -16.65
C THR A 66 6.72 -14.27 -16.18
N PRO A 67 5.66 -14.04 -16.99
CA PRO A 67 4.47 -13.34 -16.52
C PRO A 67 3.76 -14.09 -15.39
N LEU A 68 3.76 -15.43 -15.36
CA LEU A 68 3.15 -16.19 -14.26
C LEU A 68 3.82 -15.89 -12.92
N PHE A 69 5.13 -16.10 -12.81
CA PHE A 69 5.82 -15.91 -11.53
C PHE A 69 5.88 -14.45 -11.09
N TRP A 70 6.10 -13.51 -12.03
CA TRP A 70 6.01 -12.09 -11.72
C TRP A 70 4.58 -11.66 -11.37
N GLY A 71 3.58 -12.26 -12.01
CA GLY A 71 2.17 -12.03 -11.73
C GLY A 71 1.79 -12.43 -10.32
N ILE A 72 2.35 -13.52 -9.80
CA ILE A 72 2.19 -13.92 -8.38
C ILE A 72 2.76 -12.84 -7.46
N GLY A 73 3.97 -12.35 -7.73
CA GLY A 73 4.58 -11.25 -6.96
C GLY A 73 3.75 -9.95 -7.01
N LEU A 74 3.26 -9.59 -8.19
CA LEU A 74 2.35 -8.46 -8.38
C LEU A 74 1.03 -8.66 -7.61
N GLY A 75 0.51 -9.88 -7.58
CA GLY A 75 -0.67 -10.26 -6.82
C GLY A 75 -0.48 -10.05 -5.31
N PHE A 76 0.64 -10.50 -4.74
CA PHE A 76 0.96 -10.24 -3.34
C PHE A 76 1.11 -8.74 -3.04
N HIS A 77 1.75 -7.97 -3.93
CA HIS A 77 1.85 -6.53 -3.76
C HIS A 77 0.46 -5.86 -3.82
N ALA A 78 -0.43 -6.31 -4.71
CA ALA A 78 -1.82 -5.86 -4.75
C ALA A 78 -2.55 -6.19 -3.44
N LEU A 79 -2.33 -7.37 -2.87
CA LEU A 79 -2.89 -7.75 -1.57
C LEU A 79 -2.36 -6.88 -0.43
N ASP A 80 -1.10 -6.46 -0.42
CA ASP A 80 -0.61 -5.54 0.61
C ASP A 80 -1.19 -4.12 0.45
N VAL A 81 -1.25 -3.62 -0.79
CA VAL A 81 -1.76 -2.28 -1.11
C VAL A 81 -3.27 -2.18 -0.86
N PHE A 82 -4.05 -3.14 -1.37
CA PHE A 82 -5.51 -3.12 -1.35
C PHE A 82 -6.14 -4.01 -0.27
N GLY A 83 -5.44 -5.06 0.18
CA GLY A 83 -5.98 -6.01 1.16
C GLY A 83 -6.24 -5.37 2.51
N LYS A 84 -5.45 -4.37 2.93
CA LYS A 84 -5.78 -3.58 4.13
C LYS A 84 -7.16 -2.92 4.04
N ARG A 85 -7.62 -2.53 2.85
CA ARG A 85 -8.90 -1.86 2.64
C ARG A 85 -10.07 -2.85 2.54
N PHE A 86 -9.83 -4.05 2.02
CA PHE A 86 -10.84 -5.11 1.93
C PHE A 86 -10.99 -5.90 3.24
N VAL A 87 -9.89 -6.15 3.95
CA VAL A 87 -9.86 -6.94 5.20
C VAL A 87 -10.17 -6.07 6.42
N PHE A 88 -9.61 -4.85 6.49
CA PHE A 88 -9.87 -3.91 7.57
C PHE A 88 -10.80 -2.79 7.09
N SER A 89 -12.12 -3.05 7.17
CA SER A 89 -13.14 -2.04 6.93
C SER A 89 -12.96 -0.85 7.89
N LYS A 90 -13.34 0.37 7.45
CA LYS A 90 -13.38 1.58 8.30
C LYS A 90 -14.02 1.33 9.67
N ARG A 91 -15.02 0.44 9.72
CA ARG A 91 -15.75 0.08 10.94
C ARG A 91 -14.92 -0.74 11.94
N TRP A 92 -13.88 -1.44 11.48
CA TRP A 92 -12.89 -2.08 12.36
C TRP A 92 -11.90 -1.03 12.89
N GLU A 93 -11.47 -0.12 12.02
CA GLU A 93 -10.52 0.94 12.36
C GLU A 93 -11.10 1.90 13.42
N GLU A 94 -12.35 2.36 13.24
CA GLU A 94 -13.09 3.16 14.24
C GLU A 94 -13.24 2.44 15.59
N ARG A 95 -13.52 1.13 15.55
CA ARG A 95 -13.70 0.34 16.77
C ARG A 95 -12.41 0.22 17.56
N LYS A 96 -11.28 -0.01 16.86
CA LYS A 96 -9.97 -0.08 17.50
C LYS A 96 -9.51 1.26 18.04
N ILE A 97 -9.77 2.36 17.35
CA ILE A 97 -9.49 3.71 17.87
C ILE A 97 -10.28 3.93 19.16
N ASN A 98 -11.58 3.61 19.18
CA ASN A 98 -12.38 3.74 20.40
C ASN A 98 -11.85 2.87 21.55
N GLU A 99 -11.50 1.61 21.29
CA GLU A 99 -10.90 0.72 22.30
C GLU A 99 -9.57 1.26 22.85
N PHE A 100 -8.73 1.88 22.02
CA PHE A 100 -7.48 2.50 22.47
C PHE A 100 -7.75 3.73 23.34
N MET A 101 -8.66 4.61 22.92
CA MET A 101 -9.04 5.80 23.71
C MET A 101 -9.63 5.42 25.08
N GLU A 102 -10.39 4.33 25.13
CA GLU A 102 -10.99 3.82 26.38
C GLU A 102 -9.94 3.16 27.29
N GLN A 103 -8.96 2.45 26.72
CA GLN A 103 -7.83 1.90 27.47
C GLN A 103 -6.93 3.00 28.04
N GLU A 104 -6.69 4.06 27.27
CA GLU A 104 -5.93 5.22 27.76
C GLU A 104 -6.65 5.86 28.94
N LYS A 105 -7.95 6.13 28.82
CA LYS A 105 -8.75 6.69 29.93
C LYS A 105 -8.68 5.83 31.20
N ARG A 106 -8.77 4.51 31.08
CA ARG A 106 -8.67 3.58 32.22
C ARG A 106 -7.27 3.47 32.82
N HIS A 107 -6.23 3.87 32.10
CA HIS A 107 -4.84 3.85 32.59
C HIS A 107 -4.46 5.12 33.38
N TRP A 108 -5.28 6.18 33.27
CA TRP A 108 -5.10 7.46 33.95
C TRP A 108 -6.09 7.69 35.11
N GLU A 109 -6.97 6.73 35.37
CA GLU A 109 -7.79 6.60 36.60
C GLU A 109 -7.10 5.64 37.59
#